data_AF-A0AAW2L3I1-F1
#
_entry.id   AF-A0AAW2L3I1-F1
#
_cell.length_a   1.000
_cell.length_b   1.000
_cell.length_c   1.000
_cell.angle_alpha   90.00
_cell.angle_beta   90.00
_cell.angle_gamma   90.00
#
_symmetry.space_group_name_H-M   'P 1'
#
loop_
_entity.id
_entity.type
_entity.pdbx_description
1 polymer ?
#
loop_
_entity_poly.entity_id
_entity_poly.type
_entity_poly.pdbx_seq_one_letter_code
_entity_poly.pdbx_strand_id
1 'polypeptide(L)'
;MSSSQICSSIISIYVVQCATFNRGFNRAIGSLLAGVIAVVVVELALRTGRVAEPIIIGFSIFIVGAVTSFMKLWPSLVPYEYGFRVILFTYCLIIVSGYRMGNPIRTAMDRLYSIAIGGIVAVVVNVLVFPIWAGEQLHKELVSSFASVADALEECVRKYLEDDGSDHPELTKTVMDDFPDEPAYKKCRSTLNSSAKLESLANSAKWEPPHGRFQHFFYPWSEYVKVGAVLRYCAYEVMAIHGVLHSEIQKRASQQRSTNDQHRNLCLMPVLIWCPD
;
A
#
# COMPACT_ATOMS: atom_id res chain seq x y z
N MET A 1 -21.15 11.31 -2.11
CA MET A 1 -19.82 10.68 -1.91
C MET A 1 -19.89 9.92 -0.59
N SER A 2 -19.80 8.58 -0.61
CA SER A 2 -19.96 7.76 0.59
C SER A 2 -18.82 7.99 1.59
N SER A 3 -19.08 7.92 2.89
CA SER A 3 -18.08 8.03 3.96
C SER A 3 -16.89 7.08 3.75
N SER A 4 -17.11 5.93 3.12
CA SER A 4 -16.05 4.98 2.74
C SER A 4 -15.13 5.50 1.63
N GLN A 5 -15.65 6.26 0.67
CA GLN A 5 -14.85 6.86 -0.41
C GLN A 5 -14.02 8.04 0.10
N ILE A 6 -14.59 8.86 0.99
CA ILE A 6 -13.86 9.94 1.65
C ILE A 6 -12.70 9.36 2.47
N CYS A 7 -12.95 8.32 3.26
CA CYS A 7 -11.90 7.64 4.02
C CYS A 7 -10.82 7.05 3.12
N SER A 8 -11.20 6.36 2.03
CA SER A 8 -10.24 5.76 1.10
C SER A 8 -9.37 6.81 0.38
N SER A 9 -9.96 7.93 -0.03
CA SER A 9 -9.23 9.06 -0.62
C SER A 9 -8.27 9.70 0.37
N ILE A 10 -8.69 9.91 1.62
CA ILE A 10 -7.84 10.46 2.69
C ILE A 10 -6.67 9.51 2.98
N ILE A 11 -6.93 8.20 3.08
CA ILE A 11 -5.89 7.20 3.33
C ILE A 11 -4.89 7.16 2.17
N SER A 12 -5.36 7.22 0.93
CA SER A 12 -4.49 7.20 -0.26
C SER A 12 -3.58 8.44 -0.31
N ILE A 13 -4.13 9.63 -0.05
CA ILE A 13 -3.36 10.88 0.03
C ILE A 13 -2.32 10.80 1.17
N TYR A 14 -2.72 10.28 2.32
CA TYR A 14 -1.85 10.17 3.50
C TYR A 14 -0.70 9.18 3.29
N VAL A 15 -0.98 8.00 2.73
CA VAL A 15 0.03 6.99 2.38
C VAL A 15 1.03 7.56 1.37
N VAL A 16 0.54 8.29 0.37
CA VAL A 16 1.39 9.00 -0.60
C VAL A 16 2.23 10.07 0.10
N GLN A 17 1.65 10.84 1.03
CA GLN A 17 2.33 11.89 1.78
C GLN A 17 3.46 11.31 2.66
N CYS A 18 3.21 10.22 3.40
CA CYS A 18 4.22 9.55 4.23
C CYS A 18 5.30 8.82 3.42
N ALA A 19 4.93 8.18 2.31
CA ALA A 19 5.90 7.60 1.37
C ALA A 19 6.78 8.69 0.75
N THR A 20 6.20 9.86 0.46
CA THR A 20 6.92 11.05 -0.03
C THR A 20 7.79 11.67 1.05
N PHE A 21 7.36 11.66 2.32
CA PHE A 21 8.12 12.14 3.45
C PHE A 21 9.34 11.25 3.74
N ASN A 22 9.19 9.92 3.78
CA ASN A 22 10.32 8.99 3.93
C ASN A 22 11.31 9.14 2.75
N ARG A 23 10.82 9.25 1.51
CA ARG A 23 11.67 9.58 0.35
C ARG A 23 12.35 10.95 0.48
N GLY A 24 11.63 11.95 1.00
CA GLY A 24 12.10 13.32 1.22
C GLY A 24 13.13 13.43 2.34
N PHE A 25 12.98 12.64 3.40
CA PHE A 25 13.93 12.55 4.51
C PHE A 25 15.24 11.89 4.07
N ASN A 26 15.14 10.76 3.36
CA ASN A 26 16.32 10.12 2.75
C ASN A 26 17.00 11.06 1.73
N ARG A 27 16.21 11.87 1.00
CA ARG A 27 16.73 12.93 0.12
C ARG A 27 17.43 14.03 0.92
N ALA A 28 16.86 14.48 2.03
CA ALA A 28 17.43 15.53 2.87
C ALA A 28 18.75 15.07 3.50
N ILE A 29 18.79 13.88 4.11
CA ILE A 29 20.02 13.26 4.65
C ILE A 29 21.06 13.12 3.54
N GLY A 30 20.66 12.64 2.36
CA GLY A 30 21.53 12.55 1.20
C GLY A 30 22.14 13.90 0.83
N SER A 31 21.32 14.94 0.69
CA SER A 31 21.79 16.30 0.38
C SER A 31 22.72 16.88 1.46
N LEU A 32 22.46 16.59 2.74
CA LEU A 32 23.34 16.99 3.84
C LEU A 32 24.70 16.30 3.74
N LEU A 33 24.73 14.97 3.56
CA LEU A 33 25.95 14.19 3.35
C LEU A 33 26.72 14.66 2.11
N ALA A 34 26.03 14.92 1.00
CA ALA A 34 26.62 15.47 -0.22
C ALA A 34 27.31 16.81 0.04
N GLY A 35 26.66 17.67 0.83
CA GLY A 35 27.20 18.96 1.21
C GLY A 35 28.43 18.84 2.11
N VAL A 36 28.43 17.94 3.10
CA VAL A 36 29.59 17.68 3.96
C VAL A 36 30.77 17.18 3.13
N ILE A 37 30.54 16.19 2.24
CA ILE A 37 31.58 15.67 1.34
C ILE A 37 32.13 16.79 0.45
N ALA A 38 31.26 17.65 -0.09
CA ALA A 38 31.67 18.80 -0.90
C ALA A 38 32.58 19.77 -0.14
N VAL A 39 32.24 20.09 1.12
CA VAL A 39 33.08 20.95 1.97
C VAL A 39 34.45 20.32 2.23
N VAL A 40 34.50 19.02 2.52
CA VAL A 40 35.76 18.30 2.73
C VAL A 40 36.65 18.32 1.48
N VAL A 41 36.06 18.08 0.30
CA VAL A 41 36.81 18.09 -0.97
C VAL A 41 37.31 19.49 -1.30
N VAL A 42 36.50 20.52 -1.07
CA VAL A 42 36.89 21.93 -1.26
C VAL A 42 38.07 22.29 -0.36
N GLU A 43 38.00 21.97 0.93
CA GLU A 43 39.08 22.25 1.88
C GLU A 43 40.37 21.54 1.45
N LEU A 44 40.27 20.27 1.04
CA LEU A 44 41.41 19.51 0.54
C LEU A 44 42.02 20.13 -0.73
N ALA A 45 41.17 20.56 -1.67
CA ALA A 45 41.61 21.21 -2.91
C ALA A 45 42.36 22.53 -2.63
N LEU A 46 41.84 23.35 -1.70
CA LEU A 46 42.46 24.62 -1.31
C LEU A 46 43.84 24.42 -0.68
N ARG A 47 44.04 23.36 0.13
CA ARG A 47 45.34 23.08 0.76
C ARG A 47 46.41 22.58 -0.21
N THR A 48 46.02 22.05 -1.36
CA THR A 48 46.95 21.42 -2.32
C THR A 48 47.51 22.43 -3.34
N GLY A 49 47.03 23.68 -3.31
CA GLY A 49 47.54 24.79 -4.12
C GLY A 49 46.83 24.99 -5.46
N ARG A 50 47.01 26.18 -6.06
CA ARG A 50 46.22 26.67 -7.22
C ARG A 50 46.24 25.78 -8.46
N VAL A 51 47.31 25.02 -8.70
CA VAL A 51 47.43 24.15 -9.88
C VAL A 51 46.72 22.82 -9.65
N ALA A 52 46.77 22.29 -8.42
CA ALA A 52 46.15 21.02 -8.07
C ALA A 52 44.65 21.15 -7.74
N GLU A 53 44.20 22.33 -7.32
CA GLU A 53 42.80 22.63 -6.99
C GLU A 53 41.80 22.19 -8.07
N PRO A 54 41.91 22.62 -9.35
CA PRO A 54 40.96 22.21 -10.39
C PRO A 54 41.06 20.71 -10.73
N ILE A 55 42.24 20.10 -10.56
CA ILE A 55 42.47 18.67 -10.82
C ILE A 55 41.73 17.83 -9.79
N ILE A 56 41.84 18.18 -8.50
CA ILE A 56 41.17 17.50 -7.38
C ILE A 56 39.65 17.65 -7.52
N ILE A 57 39.17 18.85 -7.84
CA ILE A 57 37.74 19.10 -8.07
C ILE A 57 37.22 18.24 -9.23
N GLY A 58 37.89 18.24 -10.38
CA GLY A 58 37.49 17.43 -11.54
C GLY A 58 37.47 15.93 -11.24
N PHE A 59 38.52 15.42 -10.58
CA PHE A 59 38.61 14.03 -10.19
C PHE A 59 37.50 13.63 -9.21
N SER A 60 37.18 14.49 -8.25
CA SER A 60 36.11 14.23 -7.28
C SER A 60 34.72 14.11 -7.94
N ILE A 61 34.40 14.96 -8.92
CA ILE A 61 33.14 14.91 -9.68
C ILE A 61 33.07 13.60 -10.45
N PHE A 62 34.18 13.19 -11.06
CA PHE A 62 34.28 11.93 -11.79
C PHE A 62 34.02 10.72 -10.86
N ILE A 63 34.64 10.68 -9.68
CA ILE A 63 34.42 9.60 -8.71
C ILE A 63 32.97 9.54 -8.24
N VAL A 64 32.37 10.66 -7.84
CA VAL A 64 30.97 10.69 -7.37
C VAL A 64 30.00 10.31 -8.51
N GLY A 65 30.27 10.75 -9.74
CA GLY A 65 29.51 10.39 -10.94
C GLY A 65 29.63 8.91 -11.30
N ALA A 66 30.83 8.34 -11.18
CA ALA A 66 31.11 6.92 -11.40
C ALA A 66 30.36 6.07 -10.37
N VAL A 67 30.48 6.40 -9.07
CA VAL A 67 29.74 5.71 -8.00
C VAL A 67 28.23 5.76 -8.27
N THR A 68 27.69 6.93 -8.59
CA THR A 68 26.25 7.07 -8.93
C THR A 68 25.85 6.19 -10.12
N SER A 69 26.74 6.01 -11.09
CA SER A 69 26.50 5.18 -12.28
C SER A 69 26.60 3.68 -11.95
N PHE A 70 27.58 3.27 -11.14
CA PHE A 70 27.71 1.88 -10.68
C PHE A 70 26.53 1.44 -9.81
N MET A 71 25.99 2.35 -8.99
CA MET A 71 24.83 2.05 -8.15
C MET A 71 23.56 1.74 -8.95
N LYS A 72 23.45 2.20 -10.20
CA LYS A 72 22.35 1.84 -11.10
C LYS A 72 22.42 0.40 -11.60
N LEU A 73 23.60 -0.23 -11.62
CA LEU A 73 23.75 -1.61 -12.08
C LEU A 73 23.23 -2.62 -11.05
N TRP A 74 22.98 -2.20 -9.80
CA TRP A 74 22.57 -3.09 -8.72
C TRP A 74 21.05 -3.05 -8.50
N PRO A 75 20.31 -4.15 -8.76
CA PRO A 75 18.85 -4.18 -8.62
C PRO A 75 18.37 -3.92 -7.18
N SER A 76 19.21 -4.18 -6.18
CA SER A 76 18.93 -3.87 -4.77
C SER A 76 18.90 -2.36 -4.46
N LEU A 77 19.53 -1.53 -5.30
CA LEU A 77 19.66 -0.08 -5.11
C LEU A 77 18.65 0.75 -5.92
N VAL A 78 17.77 0.11 -6.70
CA VAL A 78 16.68 0.75 -7.46
C VAL A 78 15.82 1.70 -6.62
N PRO A 79 15.45 1.39 -5.36
CA PRO A 79 14.67 2.30 -4.53
C PRO A 79 15.39 3.62 -4.19
N TYR A 80 16.72 3.63 -4.28
CA TYR A 80 17.59 4.73 -3.87
C TYR A 80 18.14 5.56 -5.03
N GLU A 81 17.89 5.18 -6.29
CA GLU A 81 18.42 5.89 -7.47
C GLU A 81 18.06 7.38 -7.48
N TYR A 82 16.84 7.71 -7.05
CA TYR A 82 16.40 9.09 -6.93
C TYR A 82 17.25 9.87 -5.91
N GLY A 83 17.58 9.26 -4.77
CA GLY A 83 18.45 9.82 -3.75
C GLY A 83 19.85 10.11 -4.28
N PHE A 84 20.48 9.14 -4.97
CA PHE A 84 21.81 9.32 -5.55
C PHE A 84 21.86 10.42 -6.61
N ARG A 85 20.83 10.54 -7.46
CA ARG A 85 20.72 11.66 -8.41
C ARG A 85 20.69 13.00 -7.69
N VAL A 86 19.90 13.13 -6.62
CA VAL A 86 19.83 14.38 -5.85
C VAL A 86 21.17 14.69 -5.18
N ILE A 87 21.84 13.68 -4.60
CA ILE A 87 23.18 13.80 -4.00
C ILE A 87 24.17 14.33 -5.02
N LEU A 88 24.25 13.71 -6.21
CA LEU A 88 25.13 14.11 -7.30
C LEU A 88 24.87 15.57 -7.73
N PHE A 89 23.61 15.93 -7.99
CA PHE A 89 23.27 17.31 -8.38
C PHE A 89 23.62 18.32 -7.27
N THR A 90 23.33 17.99 -6.01
CA THR A 90 23.64 18.86 -4.85
C THR A 90 25.16 19.07 -4.74
N TYR A 91 25.94 17.99 -4.85
CA TYR A 91 27.39 18.02 -4.83
C TYR A 91 27.95 18.92 -5.95
N CYS A 92 27.53 18.69 -7.20
CA CYS A 92 27.97 19.49 -8.35
C CYS A 92 27.62 20.97 -8.18
N LEU A 93 26.40 21.29 -7.71
CA LEU A 93 25.99 22.68 -7.48
C LEU A 93 26.84 23.37 -6.41
N ILE A 94 27.19 22.68 -5.32
CA ILE A 94 28.03 23.23 -4.26
C ILE A 94 29.47 23.45 -4.76
N ILE A 95 30.06 22.45 -5.41
CA ILE A 95 31.43 22.53 -5.94
C ILE A 95 31.57 23.62 -7.01
N VAL A 96 30.67 23.67 -8.00
CA VAL A 96 30.69 24.69 -9.06
C VAL A 96 30.43 26.08 -8.49
N SER A 97 29.48 26.22 -7.57
CA SER A 97 29.22 27.50 -6.91
C SER A 97 30.40 27.94 -6.04
N GLY A 98 31.09 27.00 -5.39
CA GLY A 98 32.25 27.30 -4.56
C GLY A 98 33.44 27.78 -5.40
N TYR A 99 33.73 27.09 -6.50
CA TYR A 99 34.82 27.44 -7.41
C TYR A 99 34.63 28.84 -8.03
N ARG A 100 33.39 29.21 -8.37
CA ARG A 100 33.09 30.49 -9.05
C ARG A 100 33.09 31.71 -8.12
N MET A 101 32.81 31.53 -6.83
CA MET A 101 32.58 32.63 -5.89
C MET A 101 33.82 33.00 -5.03
N GLY A 102 34.91 32.22 -5.11
CA GLY A 102 36.17 32.47 -4.39
C GLY A 102 36.12 32.25 -2.86
N ASN A 103 34.93 32.17 -2.26
CA ASN A 103 34.69 31.77 -0.86
C ASN A 103 33.78 30.54 -0.80
N PRO A 104 34.35 29.34 -1.05
CA PRO A 104 33.56 28.14 -1.28
C PRO A 104 32.90 27.58 0.00
N ILE A 105 33.55 27.74 1.16
CA ILE A 105 33.08 27.18 2.43
C ILE A 105 31.81 27.88 2.93
N ARG A 106 31.82 29.22 3.00
CA ARG A 106 30.68 30.00 3.52
C ARG A 106 29.43 29.84 2.64
N THR A 107 29.62 29.86 1.32
CA THR A 107 28.54 29.67 0.34
C THR A 107 27.93 28.27 0.42
N ALA A 108 28.76 27.24 0.66
CA ALA A 108 28.29 25.87 0.84
C ALA A 108 27.49 25.72 2.14
N MET A 109 27.97 26.30 3.24
CA MET A 109 27.31 26.26 4.55
C MET A 109 25.93 26.93 4.53
N ASP A 110 25.79 28.11 3.93
CA ASP A 110 24.50 28.82 3.86
C ASP A 110 23.43 28.00 3.11
N ARG A 111 23.84 27.29 2.04
CA ARG A 111 22.94 26.40 1.29
C ARG A 111 22.56 25.15 2.09
N LEU A 112 23.52 24.56 2.81
CA LEU A 112 23.28 23.44 3.72
C LEU A 112 22.30 23.82 4.84
N TYR A 113 22.50 24.97 5.49
CA TYR A 113 21.62 25.46 6.55
C TYR A 113 20.20 25.72 6.05
N SER A 114 20.04 26.34 4.88
CA SER A 114 18.71 26.59 4.30
C SER A 114 17.96 25.28 4.00
N ILE A 115 18.64 24.27 3.45
CA ILE A 115 18.06 22.94 3.20
C ILE A 115 17.70 22.24 4.53
N ALA A 116 18.57 22.30 5.53
CA ALA A 116 18.33 21.70 6.85
C ALA A 116 17.14 22.35 7.57
N ILE A 117 17.10 23.68 7.63
CA ILE A 117 16.02 24.44 8.29
C ILE A 117 14.70 24.20 7.55
N GLY A 118 14.69 24.26 6.21
CA GLY A 118 13.49 23.97 5.43
C GLY A 118 12.95 22.55 5.67
N GLY A 119 13.84 21.56 5.78
CA GLY A 119 13.48 20.19 6.13
C GLY A 119 12.89 20.06 7.55
N ILE A 120 13.56 20.65 8.54
CA ILE A 120 13.11 20.61 9.95
C ILE A 120 11.76 21.31 10.11
N VAL A 121 11.60 22.50 9.54
CA VAL A 121 10.35 23.26 9.60
C VAL A 121 9.22 22.47 8.93
N ALA A 122 9.48 21.86 7.76
CA ALA A 122 8.49 21.02 7.10
C ALA A 122 8.08 19.82 7.98
N VAL A 123 9.04 19.14 8.63
CA VAL A 123 8.75 18.02 9.55
C VAL A 123 7.90 18.50 10.73
N VAL A 124 8.32 19.58 11.38
CA VAL A 124 7.66 20.14 12.57
C VAL A 124 6.24 20.57 12.25
N VAL A 125 6.02 21.28 11.15
CA VAL A 125 4.68 21.70 10.72
C VAL A 125 3.79 20.49 10.40
N ASN A 126 4.32 19.47 9.71
CA ASN A 126 3.55 18.26 9.41
C ASN A 126 3.18 17.46 10.67
N VAL A 127 4.04 17.44 11.70
CA VAL A 127 3.78 16.71 12.95
C VAL A 127 2.82 17.47 13.88
N LEU A 128 2.90 18.81 13.93
CA LEU A 128 2.15 19.62 14.90
C LEU A 128 0.74 20.03 14.45
N VAL A 129 0.50 20.22 13.15
CA VAL A 129 -0.77 20.83 12.70
C VAL A 129 -1.92 19.81 12.69
N PHE A 130 -1.69 18.55 12.32
CA PHE A 130 -2.65 17.43 12.48
C PHE A 130 -1.95 16.07 12.47
N PRO A 131 -1.65 15.46 13.63
CA PRO A 131 -1.04 14.13 13.68
C PRO A 131 -2.09 13.06 13.36
N ILE A 132 -2.23 12.74 12.08
CA ILE A 132 -2.87 11.49 11.64
C ILE A 132 -1.77 10.43 11.63
N TRP A 133 -2.01 9.28 12.25
CA TRP A 133 -1.02 8.20 12.39
C TRP A 133 -1.38 7.02 11.47
N ALA A 134 -0.44 6.58 10.63
CA ALA A 134 -0.53 5.38 9.80
C ALA A 134 -0.64 4.12 10.65
N GLY A 135 0.06 4.05 11.80
CA GLY A 135 0.03 2.88 12.69
C GLY A 135 -1.38 2.56 13.22
N GLU A 136 -2.10 3.60 13.64
CA GLU A 136 -3.49 3.45 14.11
C GLU A 136 -4.44 3.07 12.94
N GLN A 137 -4.23 3.64 11.76
CA GLN A 137 -5.00 3.30 10.56
C GLN A 137 -4.73 1.86 10.11
N LEU A 138 -3.48 1.40 10.17
CA LEU A 138 -3.09 0.02 9.87
C LEU A 138 -3.84 -0.95 10.78
N HIS A 139 -3.88 -0.67 12.09
CA HIS A 139 -4.60 -1.49 13.04
C HIS A 139 -6.10 -1.53 12.75
N LYS A 140 -6.73 -0.37 12.54
CA LYS A 140 -8.16 -0.28 12.20
C LYS A 140 -8.51 -1.03 10.91
N GLU A 141 -7.70 -0.90 9.87
CA GLU A 141 -7.89 -1.60 8.59
C GLU A 141 -7.73 -3.11 8.73
N LEU A 142 -6.74 -3.56 9.52
CA LEU A 142 -6.54 -4.98 9.78
C LEU A 142 -7.73 -5.57 10.55
N VAL A 143 -8.18 -4.91 11.62
CA VAL A 143 -9.33 -5.35 12.42
C VAL A 143 -10.62 -5.36 11.58
N SER A 144 -10.85 -4.33 10.77
CA SER A 144 -11.99 -4.28 9.85
C SER A 144 -11.95 -5.41 8.81
N SER A 145 -10.75 -5.79 8.37
CA SER A 145 -10.56 -6.91 7.45
C SER A 145 -10.92 -8.24 8.10
N PHE A 146 -10.51 -8.47 9.36
CA PHE A 146 -10.91 -9.66 10.13
C PHE A 146 -12.42 -9.76 10.27
N ALA A 147 -13.08 -8.66 10.66
CA ALA A 147 -14.54 -8.61 10.77
C ALA A 147 -15.21 -8.96 9.43
N SER A 148 -14.69 -8.44 8.32
CA SER A 148 -15.27 -8.71 6.98
C SER A 148 -15.15 -10.17 6.55
N VAL A 149 -14.05 -10.83 6.90
CA VAL A 149 -13.87 -12.28 6.63
C VAL A 149 -14.77 -13.11 7.54
N ALA A 150 -14.92 -12.72 8.81
CA ALA A 150 -15.81 -13.38 9.75
C ALA A 150 -17.29 -13.26 9.34
N ASP A 151 -17.74 -12.05 8.99
CA ASP A 151 -19.11 -11.79 8.51
C ASP A 151 -19.42 -12.67 7.28
N ALA A 152 -18.49 -12.75 6.32
CA ALA A 152 -18.66 -13.56 5.11
C ALA A 152 -18.70 -15.07 5.41
N LEU A 153 -17.89 -15.54 6.36
CA LEU A 153 -17.93 -16.94 6.80
C LEU A 153 -19.24 -17.26 7.53
N GLU A 154 -19.70 -16.38 8.41
CA GLU A 154 -20.97 -16.54 9.14
C GLU A 154 -22.15 -16.63 8.15
N GLU A 155 -22.16 -15.77 7.12
CA GLU A 155 -23.17 -15.80 6.07
C GLU A 155 -23.15 -17.10 5.26
N CYS A 156 -21.96 -17.63 4.94
CA CYS A 156 -21.82 -18.93 4.29
C CYS A 156 -22.40 -20.06 5.16
N VAL A 157 -22.08 -20.07 6.45
CA VAL A 157 -22.57 -21.11 7.38
C VAL A 157 -24.09 -21.00 7.58
N ARG A 158 -24.62 -19.79 7.72
CA ARG A 158 -26.06 -19.55 7.87
C ARG A 158 -26.84 -20.11 6.69
N LYS A 159 -26.42 -19.78 5.46
CA LYS A 159 -27.05 -20.29 4.23
C LYS A 159 -27.01 -21.80 4.11
N TYR A 160 -25.90 -22.42 4.52
CA TYR A 160 -25.77 -23.87 4.52
C TYR A 160 -26.77 -24.54 5.49
N LEU A 161 -26.96 -23.96 6.68
CA LEU A 161 -27.88 -24.49 7.68
C LEU A 161 -29.36 -24.23 7.34
N GLU A 162 -29.69 -23.07 6.75
CA GLU A 162 -31.06 -22.74 6.33
C GLU A 162 -31.55 -23.62 5.16
N ASP A 163 -30.64 -24.09 4.30
CA ASP A 163 -30.92 -25.02 3.18
C ASP A 163 -31.19 -26.46 3.63
N ASP A 164 -30.83 -26.84 4.87
CA ASP A 164 -31.07 -28.19 5.40
C ASP A 164 -32.48 -28.37 6.02
N GLY A 165 -33.29 -27.30 6.07
CA GLY A 165 -34.51 -27.26 6.89
C GLY A 165 -35.80 -26.69 6.27
N SER A 166 -35.82 -26.23 5.01
CA SER A 166 -37.04 -25.61 4.46
C SER A 166 -37.41 -26.01 3.03
N ASP A 167 -38.47 -26.82 2.92
CA ASP A 167 -39.28 -27.04 1.72
C ASP A 167 -40.03 -25.76 1.33
N HIS A 168 -39.35 -24.76 0.75
CA HIS A 168 -40.03 -23.60 0.17
C HIS A 168 -39.77 -23.49 -1.35
N PRO A 169 -40.79 -23.76 -2.19
CA PRO A 169 -40.67 -23.81 -3.65
C PRO A 169 -40.55 -22.43 -4.33
N GLU A 170 -40.37 -21.34 -3.58
CA GLU A 170 -40.25 -19.98 -4.13
C GLU A 170 -38.80 -19.51 -4.31
N LEU A 171 -37.82 -20.18 -3.70
CA LEU A 171 -36.39 -19.85 -3.85
C LEU A 171 -35.83 -20.14 -5.26
N THR A 172 -36.58 -20.86 -6.09
CA THR A 172 -36.11 -21.31 -7.41
C THR A 172 -36.13 -20.20 -8.48
N LYS A 173 -36.83 -19.08 -8.23
CA LYS A 173 -36.98 -17.99 -9.22
C LYS A 173 -35.99 -16.84 -9.03
N THR A 174 -35.54 -16.59 -7.82
CA THR A 174 -34.55 -15.54 -7.50
C THR A 174 -33.10 -16.03 -7.61
N VAL A 175 -32.87 -17.35 -7.59
CA VAL A 175 -31.52 -17.95 -7.59
C VAL A 175 -30.86 -18.02 -8.99
N MET A 176 -31.61 -17.78 -10.08
CA MET A 176 -31.04 -17.87 -11.43
C MET A 176 -30.75 -16.54 -12.13
N ASP A 177 -31.21 -15.40 -11.62
CA ASP A 177 -31.10 -14.13 -12.37
C ASP A 177 -30.35 -12.99 -11.66
N ASP A 178 -30.06 -13.09 -10.37
CA ASP A 178 -29.18 -12.14 -9.71
C ASP A 178 -27.92 -12.86 -9.26
N PHE A 179 -26.79 -12.54 -9.89
CA PHE A 179 -25.48 -12.57 -9.24
C PHE A 179 -25.54 -11.48 -8.15
N PRO A 180 -25.90 -11.73 -6.88
CA PRO A 180 -26.04 -10.63 -5.97
C PRO A 180 -24.62 -10.33 -5.48
N ASP A 181 -24.22 -9.08 -5.68
CA ASP A 181 -23.22 -8.39 -4.88
C ASP A 181 -23.56 -8.53 -3.38
N GLU A 182 -23.34 -9.71 -2.80
CA GLU A 182 -23.60 -9.93 -1.39
C GLU A 182 -22.59 -9.06 -0.62
N PRO A 183 -23.08 -8.16 0.25
CA PRO A 183 -22.25 -7.08 0.77
C PRO A 183 -21.06 -7.61 1.58
N ALA A 184 -21.22 -8.75 2.29
CA ALA A 184 -20.12 -9.37 3.02
C ALA A 184 -19.08 -10.00 2.08
N TYR A 185 -19.51 -10.67 0.99
CA TYR A 185 -18.62 -11.23 -0.01
C TYR A 185 -17.81 -10.15 -0.74
N LYS A 186 -18.46 -9.06 -1.16
CA LYS A 186 -17.79 -7.91 -1.79
C LYS A 186 -16.76 -7.27 -0.85
N LYS A 187 -17.10 -7.17 0.44
CA LYS A 187 -16.21 -6.64 1.48
C LYS A 187 -15.02 -7.57 1.72
N CYS A 188 -15.24 -8.89 1.81
CA CYS A 188 -14.19 -9.91 1.91
C CYS A 188 -13.26 -9.89 0.68
N ARG A 189 -13.82 -9.77 -0.53
CA ARG A 189 -13.03 -9.62 -1.77
C ARG A 189 -12.22 -8.33 -1.81
N SER A 190 -12.73 -7.24 -1.24
CA SER A 190 -11.99 -5.98 -1.12
C SER A 190 -10.78 -6.11 -0.17
N THR A 191 -10.91 -6.92 0.89
CA THR A 191 -9.82 -7.26 1.81
C THR A 191 -8.68 -8.02 1.12
N LEU A 192 -8.97 -8.90 0.17
CA LEU A 192 -7.92 -9.58 -0.61
C LEU A 192 -7.04 -8.61 -1.40
N ASN A 193 -7.64 -7.54 -1.91
CA ASN A 193 -6.93 -6.52 -2.69
C ASN A 193 -6.22 -5.47 -1.81
N SER A 194 -6.38 -5.50 -0.48
CA SER A 194 -5.81 -4.49 0.42
C SER A 194 -4.34 -4.76 0.82
N SER A 195 -3.69 -5.81 0.29
CA SER A 195 -2.29 -6.16 0.63
C SER A 195 -1.32 -4.99 0.45
N ALA A 196 -1.33 -4.35 -0.71
CA ALA A 196 -0.46 -3.22 -1.00
C ALA A 196 -0.74 -2.02 -0.06
N LYS A 197 -1.99 -1.85 0.36
CA LYS A 197 -2.41 -0.80 1.31
C LYS A 197 -1.82 -1.08 2.70
N LEU A 198 -1.91 -2.31 3.20
CA LEU A 198 -1.35 -2.72 4.50
C LEU A 198 0.18 -2.58 4.52
N GLU A 199 0.87 -3.02 3.48
CA GLU A 199 2.33 -2.88 3.37
C GLU A 199 2.76 -1.41 3.35
N SER A 200 2.02 -0.56 2.63
CA SER A 200 2.32 0.86 2.54
C SER A 200 2.09 1.60 3.86
N LEU A 201 1.00 1.24 4.57
CA LEU A 201 0.72 1.74 5.92
C LEU A 201 1.78 1.27 6.92
N ALA A 202 2.21 0.01 6.87
CA ALA A 202 3.27 -0.52 7.74
C ALA A 202 4.63 0.16 7.50
N ASN A 203 4.98 0.42 6.23
CA ASN A 203 6.19 1.17 5.88
C ASN A 203 6.14 2.62 6.38
N SER A 204 4.96 3.23 6.37
CA SER A 204 4.75 4.58 6.88
C SER A 204 4.83 4.61 8.41
N ALA A 205 4.20 3.63 9.08
CA ALA A 205 4.17 3.51 10.53
C ALA A 205 5.55 3.33 11.17
N LYS A 206 6.52 2.77 10.44
CA LYS A 206 7.92 2.63 10.89
C LYS A 206 8.60 3.96 11.23
N TRP A 207 8.16 5.06 10.63
CA TRP A 207 8.77 6.39 10.80
C TRP A 207 8.02 7.27 11.81
N GLU A 208 6.99 6.73 12.46
CA GLU A 208 6.22 7.47 13.43
C GLU A 208 6.96 7.58 14.77
N PRO A 209 7.05 8.78 15.37
CA PRO A 209 7.45 8.87 16.78
C PRO A 209 6.44 8.13 17.67
N PRO A 210 6.85 7.66 18.86
CA PRO A 210 5.98 6.94 19.79
C PRO A 210 4.74 7.77 20.14
N HIS A 211 3.56 7.16 20.02
CA HIS A 211 2.30 7.84 20.26
C HIS A 211 1.24 6.91 20.85
N GLY A 212 0.27 7.50 21.56
CA GLY A 212 -0.95 6.81 22.00
C GLY A 212 -0.70 5.45 22.67
N ARG A 213 -1.28 4.39 22.08
CA ARG A 213 -1.15 2.99 22.52
C ARG A 213 0.11 2.30 22.00
N PHE A 214 0.83 2.93 21.06
CA PHE A 214 2.05 2.43 20.44
C PHE A 214 3.27 3.20 20.99
N GLN A 215 3.52 3.05 22.29
CA GLN A 215 4.51 3.84 23.05
C GLN A 215 5.98 3.43 22.79
N HIS A 216 6.24 2.51 21.86
CA HIS A 216 7.59 2.03 21.57
C HIS A 216 8.04 2.45 20.16
N PHE A 217 9.25 3.03 20.08
CA PHE A 217 9.88 3.45 18.81
C PHE A 217 10.10 2.28 17.83
N PHE A 218 10.21 1.05 18.32
CA PHE A 218 10.45 -0.15 17.53
C PHE A 218 9.27 -1.11 17.60
N TYR A 219 8.09 -0.60 17.29
CA TYR A 219 6.90 -1.43 17.22
C TYR A 219 7.00 -2.41 16.03
N PRO A 220 6.63 -3.70 16.20
CA PRO A 220 6.84 -4.73 15.18
C PRO A 220 5.78 -4.67 14.06
N TRP A 221 5.80 -3.59 13.27
CA TRP A 221 4.85 -3.35 12.16
C TRP A 221 4.90 -4.44 11.07
N SER A 222 6.02 -5.18 10.94
CA SER A 222 6.13 -6.33 10.04
C SER A 222 5.18 -7.47 10.41
N GLU A 223 4.88 -7.65 11.69
CA GLU A 223 3.96 -8.69 12.15
C GLU A 223 2.52 -8.41 11.71
N TYR A 224 2.12 -7.14 11.64
CA TYR A 224 0.81 -6.75 11.10
C TYR A 224 0.65 -7.16 9.64
N VAL A 225 1.71 -7.02 8.84
CA VAL A 225 1.72 -7.45 7.43
C VAL A 225 1.62 -8.97 7.32
N LYS A 226 2.35 -9.71 8.17
CA LYS A 226 2.28 -11.19 8.22
C LYS A 226 0.88 -11.66 8.60
N VAL A 227 0.28 -11.07 9.64
CA VAL A 227 -1.11 -11.37 10.05
C VAL A 227 -2.08 -11.07 8.92
N GLY A 228 -1.92 -9.93 8.22
CA GLY A 228 -2.70 -9.61 7.03
C GLY A 228 -2.52 -10.61 5.88
N ALA A 229 -1.35 -11.23 5.75
CA ALA A 229 -1.11 -12.30 4.76
C ALA A 229 -1.84 -13.60 5.14
N VAL A 230 -1.77 -14.02 6.39
CA VAL A 230 -2.53 -15.17 6.91
C VAL A 230 -4.04 -14.96 6.74
N LEU A 231 -4.53 -13.76 7.04
CA LEU A 231 -5.94 -13.40 6.87
C LEU A 231 -6.41 -13.53 5.42
N ARG A 232 -5.54 -13.23 4.44
CA ARG A 232 -5.87 -13.43 3.02
C ARG A 232 -6.02 -14.90 2.67
N TYR A 233 -5.21 -15.80 3.24
CA TYR A 233 -5.42 -17.24 3.08
C TYR A 233 -6.79 -17.66 3.62
N CYS A 234 -7.17 -17.19 4.81
CA CYS A 234 -8.52 -17.45 5.34
C CYS A 234 -9.62 -16.90 4.42
N ALA A 235 -9.44 -15.70 3.84
CA ALA A 235 -10.39 -15.14 2.90
C ALA A 235 -10.51 -15.97 1.60
N TYR A 236 -9.40 -16.54 1.10
CA TYR A 236 -9.45 -17.46 -0.05
C TYR A 236 -10.25 -18.73 0.27
N GLU A 237 -10.07 -19.33 1.45
CA GLU A 237 -10.85 -20.48 1.89
C GLU A 237 -12.35 -20.14 1.99
N VAL A 238 -12.69 -18.98 2.56
CA VAL A 238 -14.09 -18.51 2.64
C VAL A 238 -14.68 -18.33 1.24
N MET A 239 -13.94 -17.77 0.28
CA MET A 239 -14.40 -17.67 -1.11
C MET A 239 -14.58 -19.04 -1.77
N ALA A 240 -13.73 -20.02 -1.46
CA ALA A 240 -13.87 -21.38 -1.96
C ALA A 240 -15.13 -22.06 -1.40
N ILE A 241 -15.37 -21.93 -0.09
CA ILE A 241 -16.58 -22.42 0.58
C ILE A 241 -17.81 -21.77 -0.03
N HIS A 242 -17.80 -20.45 -0.23
CA HIS A 242 -18.89 -19.72 -0.89
C HIS A 242 -19.18 -20.28 -2.30
N GLY A 243 -18.13 -20.56 -3.09
CA GLY A 243 -18.28 -21.16 -4.42
C GLY A 243 -18.86 -22.57 -4.39
N VAL A 244 -18.39 -23.43 -3.47
CA VAL A 244 -18.90 -24.80 -3.29
C VAL A 244 -20.36 -24.77 -2.85
N LEU A 245 -20.69 -23.96 -1.85
CA LEU A 245 -22.04 -23.78 -1.33
C LEU A 245 -23.01 -23.34 -2.44
N HIS A 246 -22.61 -22.35 -3.23
CA HIS A 246 -23.42 -21.87 -4.34
C HIS A 246 -23.65 -22.95 -5.40
N SER A 247 -22.62 -23.74 -5.72
CA SER A 247 -22.76 -24.86 -6.65
C SER A 247 -23.72 -25.95 -6.15
N GLU A 248 -23.75 -26.19 -4.84
CA GLU A 248 -24.62 -27.19 -4.23
C GLU A 248 -26.08 -26.73 -4.22
N ILE A 249 -26.33 -25.47 -3.84
CA ILE A 249 -27.66 -24.84 -3.90
C ILE A 249 -28.18 -24.85 -5.35
N GLN A 250 -27.32 -24.49 -6.32
CA GLN A 250 -27.70 -24.48 -7.74
C GLN A 250 -28.06 -25.89 -8.25
N LYS A 251 -27.30 -26.93 -7.87
CA LYS A 251 -27.61 -28.32 -8.21
C LYS A 251 -28.96 -28.74 -7.64
N ARG A 252 -29.21 -28.48 -6.36
CA ARG A 252 -30.48 -28.80 -5.67
C ARG A 252 -31.67 -28.12 -6.35
N ALA A 253 -31.55 -26.82 -6.66
CA ALA A 253 -32.58 -26.08 -7.39
C ALA A 253 -32.87 -26.66 -8.78
N SER A 254 -31.83 -27.08 -9.51
CA SER A 254 -32.00 -27.71 -10.83
C SER A 254 -32.70 -29.07 -10.76
N GLN A 255 -32.38 -29.88 -9.73
CA GLN A 255 -33.02 -31.18 -9.48
C GLN A 255 -34.50 -31.01 -9.10
N GLN A 256 -34.83 -30.05 -8.23
CA GLN A 256 -36.21 -29.71 -7.85
C GLN A 256 -37.02 -29.32 -9.07
N ARG A 257 -36.45 -28.50 -9.96
CA ARG A 257 -37.11 -28.04 -11.20
C ARG A 257 -37.38 -29.18 -12.17
N SER A 258 -36.40 -30.08 -12.38
CA SER A 258 -36.59 -31.29 -13.18
C SER A 258 -37.70 -32.18 -12.63
N THR A 259 -37.77 -32.35 -11.31
CA THR A 259 -38.82 -33.15 -10.65
C THR A 259 -40.20 -32.50 -10.81
N ASN A 260 -40.29 -31.17 -10.64
CA ASN A 260 -41.53 -30.42 -10.85
C ASN A 260 -42.00 -30.44 -12.31
N ASP A 261 -41.10 -30.34 -13.27
CA ASP A 261 -41.43 -30.43 -14.70
C ASP A 261 -41.91 -31.83 -15.07
N GLN A 262 -41.30 -32.87 -14.51
CA GLN A 262 -41.76 -34.26 -14.68
C GLN A 262 -43.18 -34.44 -14.10
N HIS A 263 -43.44 -33.89 -12.91
CA HIS A 263 -44.76 -33.93 -12.30
C HIS A 263 -45.81 -33.13 -13.10
N ARG A 264 -45.44 -31.97 -13.63
CA ARG A 264 -46.29 -31.18 -14.55
C ARG A 264 -46.62 -31.96 -15.82
N ASN A 265 -45.62 -32.58 -16.44
CA ASN A 265 -45.80 -33.36 -17.67
C ASN A 265 -46.68 -34.59 -17.41
N LEU A 266 -46.51 -35.28 -16.27
CA LEU A 266 -47.42 -36.37 -15.87
C LEU A 266 -48.86 -35.89 -15.60
N CYS A 267 -49.05 -34.70 -15.02
CA CYS A 267 -50.40 -34.14 -14.82
C CYS A 267 -51.04 -33.59 -16.12
N LEU A 268 -50.24 -33.27 -17.15
CA LEU A 268 -50.70 -32.79 -18.46
C LEU A 268 -50.96 -33.93 -19.46
N MET A 269 -50.34 -35.11 -19.29
CA MET A 269 -50.60 -36.29 -20.14
C MET A 269 -52.07 -36.76 -20.20
N PRO A 270 -52.88 -36.70 -19.13
CA PRO A 270 -54.30 -37.03 -19.19
C PRO A 270 -55.13 -36.04 -20.01
N VAL A 271 -54.66 -34.80 -20.18
CA VAL A 271 -55.41 -33.74 -20.90
C VAL A 271 -55.26 -33.89 -22.42
N LEU A 272 -54.12 -34.40 -22.90
CA LEU A 272 -53.89 -34.67 -24.33
C LEU A 272 -54.53 -35.97 -24.83
N ILE A 273 -54.92 -36.88 -23.95
CA ILE A 273 -55.63 -38.13 -24.31
C ILE A 273 -57.15 -37.89 -24.45
N TRP A 274 -57.66 -36.74 -24.00
CA TRP A 274 -59.08 -36.37 -23.99
C TRP A 274 -59.42 -35.16 -24.88
N CYS A 275 -58.72 -34.98 -26.00
CA CYS A 275 -59.15 -34.06 -27.05
C CYS A 275 -59.71 -34.86 -28.24
N PRO A 276 -61.05 -34.98 -28.39
CA PRO A 276 -61.65 -35.37 -29.65
C PRO A 276 -61.54 -34.22 -30.65
N ASP A 277 -61.46 -34.57 -31.92
CA ASP A 277 -61.30 -33.68 -33.09
C ASP A 277 -62.25 -32.46 -33.13
#